data_AF-A0A1G4FIJ9-F1
#
_entry.id   AF-A0A1G4FIJ9-F1
#
_cell.length_a   1.000
_cell.length_b   1.000
_cell.length_c   1.000
_cell.angle_alpha   90.00
_cell.angle_beta   90.00
_cell.angle_gamma   90.00
#
_symmetry.space_group_name_H-M   'P 1'
#
loop_
_entity.id
_entity.type
_entity.pdbx_description
1 polymer ?
#
loop_
_entity_poly.entity_id
_entity_poly.type
_entity_poly.pdbx_seq_one_letter_code
_entity_poly.pdbx_strand_id
1 'polypeptide(L)'
;MARTKRIKPETLFFPKKLMEKLDSVRHYPLTLVEAPSGFGKTTALRHFFDAQVSDAAQVLWYTFPAEHPNTSWKAFCGLVNTFDPGTAERLTATGPPDEDTIPELHGIFRELNCPEETYLVLDDFATWKLPNHGEFLAALSVHGGKGLHVVVASQPLPEEAQNVLLPNNRFLLLQESVLTFSRRDIDAYYREAGISLTGMQLEEVEKVTEGWIMALYLQLLSFIESGRFEEGGMRNLIHKALWNQLPKQERKLLLAISIFPCFSLVQATVMSGMSAVQTERFLREKRVFIHFDREARRFYLHPLFQSFLSEQFTLLPEAKQKAIYLAGGYLAEQAGDRVNTIRFYYLSGAWEHLLSLPLTSYEIADVADENTKPMILDIMEHTPFEMKRKYPAAMVPLAFTLFLLHENQRLLAFKEEIQQVIVQSDLPQTQKDALAGEMELLLSFLEYNRIDAMNKRHRKALELLNGSATLINIKSTWTFGSPSVLYMLYRESGKLSEELTQMDECMPIYYTLTGGHGSGAEIIMRAEAHLMQGNPDEAEILCHKAMFTADSKRQNSIYQCGLFLLARIAILRGGRSYVAKRHVVVGGTFPPKHRGFMPLYAGPGSRLSGLATGTERQASLLDFRR
;
A
#
# COMPACT_ATOMS: atom_id res chain seq x y z
N MET A 1 -25.43 41.70 37.36
CA MET A 1 -25.94 40.62 36.48
C MET A 1 -24.76 39.78 36.03
N ALA A 2 -24.62 38.54 36.52
CA ALA A 2 -23.58 37.64 36.06
C ALA A 2 -23.84 37.31 34.59
N ARG A 3 -22.89 37.67 33.70
CA ARG A 3 -22.92 37.23 32.29
C ARG A 3 -22.89 35.70 32.30
N THR A 4 -24.00 35.05 31.99
CA THR A 4 -24.06 33.60 31.77
C THR A 4 -23.06 33.28 30.66
N LYS A 5 -21.94 32.65 31.00
CA LYS A 5 -20.94 32.24 29.99
C LYS A 5 -21.63 31.28 29.03
N ARG A 6 -21.59 31.60 27.73
CA ARG A 6 -22.12 30.74 26.67
C ARG A 6 -21.25 29.48 26.59
N ILE A 7 -21.86 28.31 26.66
CA ILE A 7 -21.18 27.02 26.50
C ILE A 7 -20.71 26.88 25.05
N LYS A 8 -19.47 26.42 24.85
CA LYS A 8 -18.79 26.27 23.56
C LYS A 8 -18.10 24.90 23.48
N PRO A 9 -18.81 23.81 23.15
CA PRO A 9 -18.22 22.48 23.07
C PRO A 9 -17.10 22.37 22.02
N GLU A 10 -17.13 23.20 20.98
CA GLU A 10 -16.15 23.25 19.89
C GLU A 10 -14.82 23.95 20.23
N THR A 11 -14.61 24.27 21.51
CA THR A 11 -13.39 24.93 22.02
C THR A 11 -12.17 24.05 21.79
N LEU A 12 -11.14 24.62 21.17
CA LEU A 12 -9.83 23.97 21.05
C LEU A 12 -8.94 24.51 22.18
N PHE A 13 -8.41 23.61 23.00
CA PHE A 13 -7.49 23.94 24.08
C PHE A 13 -6.16 23.25 23.87
N PHE A 14 -5.07 23.99 24.04
CA PHE A 14 -3.71 23.51 23.80
C PHE A 14 -2.88 23.72 25.08
N PRO A 15 -2.54 22.64 25.82
CA PRO A 15 -1.74 22.75 27.03
C PRO A 15 -0.41 23.44 26.77
N LYS A 16 -0.03 24.40 27.62
CA LYS A 16 1.20 25.18 27.44
C LYS A 16 2.45 24.28 27.40
N LYS A 17 2.50 23.26 28.28
CA LYS A 17 3.58 22.28 28.33
C LYS A 17 3.74 21.51 27.01
N LEU A 18 2.63 21.17 26.35
CA LEU A 18 2.65 20.49 25.04
C LEU A 18 3.24 21.40 23.97
N MET A 19 2.81 22.67 23.93
CA MET A 19 3.32 23.65 22.98
C MET A 19 4.82 23.92 23.19
N GLU A 20 5.28 24.06 24.44
CA GLU A 20 6.70 24.20 24.79
C GLU A 20 7.54 22.99 24.34
N LYS A 21 6.96 21.78 24.37
CA LYS A 21 7.63 20.56 23.86
C LYS A 21 7.68 20.49 22.35
N LEU A 22 6.61 20.91 21.65
CA LEU A 22 6.58 20.97 20.19
C LEU A 22 7.54 22.01 19.63
N ASP A 23 7.81 23.12 20.33
CA ASP A 23 8.83 24.11 19.95
C ASP A 23 10.25 23.52 19.88
N SER A 24 10.48 22.34 20.50
CA SER A 24 11.76 21.64 20.38
C SER A 24 11.96 20.95 19.04
N VAL A 25 10.91 20.76 18.22
CA VAL A 25 10.97 20.07 16.92
C VAL A 25 12.08 20.59 16.01
N ARG A 26 12.25 21.93 15.95
CA ARG A 26 13.27 22.61 15.13
C ARG A 26 14.73 22.30 15.52
N HIS A 27 14.95 21.66 16.66
CA HIS A 27 16.30 21.30 17.12
C HIS A 27 16.68 19.85 16.79
N TYR A 28 15.76 19.09 16.20
CA TYR A 28 15.96 17.68 15.88
C TYR A 28 15.74 17.44 14.38
N PRO A 29 16.53 16.52 13.77
CA PRO A 29 16.28 16.09 12.40
C PRO A 29 14.98 15.29 12.29
N LEU A 30 14.61 14.53 13.34
CA LEU A 30 13.38 13.76 13.36
C LEU A 30 12.71 13.83 14.74
N THR A 31 11.43 14.20 14.76
CA THR A 31 10.56 14.14 15.93
C THR A 31 9.49 13.08 15.72
N LEU A 32 9.36 12.15 16.66
CA LEU A 32 8.33 11.12 16.66
C LEU A 32 7.30 11.45 17.75
N VAL A 33 6.07 11.74 17.34
CA VAL A 33 4.91 11.97 18.21
C VAL A 33 4.07 10.71 18.26
N GLU A 34 4.19 9.97 19.36
CA GLU A 34 3.55 8.68 19.56
C GLU A 34 2.50 8.73 20.66
N ALA A 35 1.26 8.42 20.29
CA ALA A 35 0.17 8.22 21.23
C ALA A 35 -0.95 7.43 20.54
N PRO A 36 -1.85 6.78 21.29
CA PRO A 36 -3.04 6.17 20.72
C PRO A 36 -3.90 7.18 19.92
N SER A 37 -4.85 6.65 19.14
CA SER A 37 -5.80 7.49 18.40
C SER A 37 -6.60 8.39 19.36
N GLY A 38 -6.99 9.60 18.93
CA GLY A 38 -7.77 10.52 19.74
C GLY A 38 -7.01 11.34 20.80
N PHE A 39 -5.70 11.14 20.98
CA PHE A 39 -4.87 11.99 21.87
C PHE A 39 -4.57 13.39 21.30
N GLY A 40 -5.09 13.72 20.12
CA GLY A 40 -4.98 15.07 19.56
C GLY A 40 -3.65 15.37 18.85
N LYS A 41 -2.83 14.36 18.52
CA LYS A 41 -1.54 14.52 17.81
C LYS A 41 -1.64 15.46 16.60
N THR A 42 -2.46 15.10 15.62
CA THR A 42 -2.72 15.88 14.40
C THR A 42 -3.20 17.30 14.71
N THR A 43 -4.12 17.46 15.66
CA THR A 43 -4.69 18.76 16.04
C THR A 43 -3.65 19.67 16.70
N ALA A 44 -2.82 19.12 17.59
CA ALA A 44 -1.75 19.84 18.27
C ALA A 44 -0.65 20.27 17.29
N LEU A 45 -0.24 19.36 16.38
CA LEU A 45 0.76 19.66 15.36
C LEU A 45 0.28 20.76 14.40
N ARG A 46 -0.96 20.68 13.90
CA ARG A 46 -1.50 21.75 13.05
C ARG A 46 -1.51 23.11 13.75
N HIS A 47 -1.98 23.15 14.99
CA HIS A 47 -1.97 24.39 15.75
C HIS A 47 -0.54 24.92 15.97
N PHE A 48 0.42 24.05 16.26
CA PHE A 48 1.82 24.42 16.39
C PHE A 48 2.37 25.04 15.11
N PHE A 49 2.18 24.40 13.96
CA PHE A 49 2.64 24.94 12.68
C PHE A 49 1.93 26.24 12.30
N ASP A 50 0.62 26.34 12.53
CA ASP A 50 -0.15 27.55 12.22
C ASP A 50 0.20 28.74 13.16
N ALA A 51 0.60 28.48 14.40
CA ALA A 51 0.74 29.52 15.43
C ALA A 51 2.18 29.88 15.81
N GLN A 52 3.14 28.97 15.64
CA GLN A 52 4.51 29.11 16.16
C GLN A 52 5.59 29.00 15.10
N VAL A 53 5.30 28.39 13.95
CA VAL A 53 6.23 28.31 12.83
C VAL A 53 6.05 29.52 11.92
N SER A 54 7.16 30.07 11.44
CA SER A 54 7.15 31.25 10.57
C SER A 54 6.54 30.92 9.20
N ASP A 55 5.77 31.85 8.62
CA ASP A 55 5.28 31.76 7.24
C ASP A 55 6.41 31.62 6.18
N ALA A 56 7.66 31.93 6.55
CA ALA A 56 8.83 31.75 5.70
C ALA A 56 9.30 30.28 5.62
N ALA A 57 8.98 29.46 6.62
CA ALA A 57 9.33 28.04 6.62
C ALA A 57 8.33 27.23 5.80
N GLN A 58 8.82 26.27 5.03
CA GLN A 58 7.96 25.40 4.24
C GLN A 58 7.40 24.27 5.11
N VAL A 59 6.08 24.08 5.14
CA VAL A 59 5.45 22.95 5.84
C VAL A 59 4.79 22.03 4.82
N LEU A 60 5.33 20.83 4.68
CA LEU A 60 4.85 19.79 3.78
C LEU A 60 4.13 18.73 4.60
N TRP A 61 2.81 18.68 4.49
CA TRP A 61 1.99 17.79 5.31
C TRP A 61 1.39 16.67 4.48
N TYR A 62 1.58 15.43 4.90
CA TYR A 62 0.90 14.29 4.31
C TYR A 62 0.30 13.39 5.38
N THR A 63 -0.99 13.07 5.23
CA THR A 63 -1.68 12.10 6.10
C THR A 63 -1.78 10.79 5.34
N PHE A 64 -1.21 9.72 5.88
CA PHE A 64 -1.20 8.42 5.23
C PHE A 64 -2.60 7.79 5.26
N PRO A 65 -3.23 7.55 4.10
CA PRO A 65 -4.48 6.83 4.04
C PRO A 65 -4.24 5.32 4.20
N ALA A 66 -5.30 4.57 4.54
CA ALA A 66 -5.28 3.11 4.52
C ALA A 66 -5.30 2.59 3.07
N GLU A 67 -4.17 2.76 2.37
CA GLU A 67 -3.93 2.35 0.99
C GLU A 67 -2.73 1.40 0.89
N HIS A 68 -2.44 0.90 -0.32
CA HIS A 68 -1.27 0.06 -0.55
C HIS A 68 0.05 0.80 -0.21
N PRO A 69 1.03 0.13 0.44
CA PRO A 69 2.31 0.74 0.81
C PRO A 69 3.05 1.43 -0.34
N ASN A 70 2.91 0.90 -1.56
CA ASN A 70 3.49 1.46 -2.79
C ASN A 70 2.91 2.83 -3.20
N THR A 71 1.67 3.13 -2.85
CA THR A 71 1.06 4.44 -3.13
C THR A 71 1.59 5.47 -2.16
N SER A 72 1.61 5.12 -0.88
CA SER A 72 2.20 5.92 0.20
C SER A 72 3.69 6.21 -0.03
N TRP A 73 4.47 5.25 -0.55
CA TRP A 73 5.87 5.51 -0.95
C TRP A 73 6.01 6.55 -2.06
N LYS A 74 5.14 6.51 -3.07
CA LYS A 74 5.15 7.52 -4.15
C LYS A 74 4.77 8.89 -3.62
N ALA A 75 3.82 8.96 -2.69
CA ALA A 75 3.48 10.21 -2.03
C ALA A 75 4.67 10.76 -1.25
N PHE A 76 5.36 9.92 -0.47
CA PHE A 76 6.59 10.30 0.22
C PHE A 76 7.67 10.82 -0.74
N CYS A 77 7.94 10.11 -1.85
CA CYS A 77 8.87 10.58 -2.88
C CYS A 77 8.42 11.92 -3.50
N GLY A 78 7.11 12.09 -3.70
CA GLY A 78 6.53 13.35 -4.18
C GLY A 78 6.73 14.52 -3.23
N LEU A 79 6.69 14.28 -1.91
CA LEU A 79 7.01 15.30 -0.89
C LEU A 79 8.48 15.68 -0.97
N VAL A 80 9.39 14.70 -1.04
CA VAL A 80 10.83 14.96 -1.18
C VAL A 80 11.13 15.74 -2.46
N ASN A 81 10.42 15.44 -3.56
CA ASN A 81 10.59 16.14 -4.84
C ASN A 81 10.32 17.65 -4.76
N THR A 82 9.57 18.12 -3.77
CA THR A 82 9.29 19.55 -3.62
C THR A 82 10.50 20.38 -3.18
N PHE A 83 11.49 19.77 -2.52
CA PHE A 83 12.71 20.44 -2.04
C PHE A 83 14.01 19.81 -2.55
N ASP A 84 14.01 18.53 -2.95
CA ASP A 84 15.18 17.84 -3.51
C ASP A 84 14.77 16.85 -4.62
N PRO A 85 14.58 17.34 -5.87
CA PRO A 85 14.19 16.49 -7.00
C PRO A 85 15.17 15.36 -7.32
N GLY A 86 16.48 15.59 -7.13
CA GLY A 86 17.51 14.59 -7.45
C GLY A 86 17.47 13.40 -6.50
N THR A 87 17.29 13.66 -5.21
CA THR A 87 17.07 12.60 -4.21
C THR A 87 15.74 11.90 -4.43
N ALA A 88 14.67 12.63 -4.77
CA ALA A 88 13.36 12.05 -5.04
C ALA A 88 13.36 11.10 -6.24
N GLU A 89 14.10 11.41 -7.30
CA GLU A 89 14.29 10.52 -8.46
C GLU A 89 14.96 9.20 -8.03
N ARG A 90 16.00 9.29 -7.22
CA ARG A 90 16.70 8.10 -6.68
C ARG A 90 15.82 7.27 -5.76
N LEU A 91 15.10 7.89 -4.82
CA LEU A 91 14.13 7.20 -3.97
C LEU A 91 13.04 6.49 -4.80
N THR A 92 12.59 7.14 -5.87
CA THR A 92 11.60 6.56 -6.80
C THR A 92 12.18 5.36 -7.54
N ALA A 93 13.46 5.42 -7.93
CA ALA A 93 14.16 4.35 -8.65
C ALA A 93 14.47 3.14 -7.74
N THR A 94 14.88 3.37 -6.50
CA THR A 94 15.15 2.31 -5.51
C THR A 94 13.87 1.57 -5.12
N GLY A 95 12.75 2.29 -4.97
CA GLY A 95 11.47 1.70 -4.58
C GLY A 95 11.22 1.73 -3.07
N PRO A 96 10.08 1.17 -2.63
CA PRO A 96 9.66 1.22 -1.22
C PRO A 96 10.66 0.45 -0.33
N PRO A 97 10.75 0.81 0.96
CA PRO A 97 11.63 0.13 1.90
C PRO A 97 11.18 -1.31 2.14
N ASP A 98 12.17 -2.21 2.14
CA ASP A 98 12.16 -3.62 2.52
C ASP A 98 13.56 -4.00 3.03
N GLU A 99 13.79 -5.27 3.37
CA GLU A 99 15.08 -5.74 3.89
C GLU A 99 16.27 -5.47 2.93
N ASP A 100 16.04 -5.47 1.62
CA ASP A 100 17.09 -5.32 0.61
C ASP A 100 17.38 -3.85 0.26
N THR A 101 16.36 -2.98 0.32
CA THR A 101 16.43 -1.58 -0.12
C THR A 101 16.83 -0.62 1.00
N ILE A 102 16.56 -0.93 2.27
CA ILE A 102 16.88 -0.06 3.42
C ILE A 102 18.34 0.44 3.43
N PRO A 103 19.38 -0.39 3.16
CA PRO A 103 20.76 0.08 3.12
C PRO A 103 21.01 1.16 2.05
N GLU A 104 20.40 1.02 0.88
CA GLU A 104 20.51 2.00 -0.21
C GLU A 104 19.76 3.28 0.14
N LEU A 105 18.53 3.17 0.65
CA LEU A 105 17.73 4.31 1.11
C LEU A 105 18.44 5.13 2.18
N HIS A 106 19.12 4.47 3.12
CA HIS A 106 19.96 5.12 4.11
C HIS A 106 21.09 5.94 3.48
N GLY A 107 21.73 5.44 2.42
CA GLY A 107 22.72 6.19 1.65
C GLY A 107 22.11 7.42 0.96
N ILE A 108 20.93 7.23 0.33
CA ILE A 108 20.20 8.29 -0.36
C ILE A 108 19.78 9.40 0.62
N PHE A 109 19.25 9.07 1.81
CA PHE A 109 18.86 10.06 2.80
C PHE A 109 20.03 10.91 3.29
N ARG A 110 21.22 10.32 3.48
CA ARG A 110 22.42 11.08 3.88
C ARG A 110 22.86 12.14 2.88
N GLU A 111 22.54 11.93 1.60
CA GLU A 111 22.86 12.85 0.51
C GLU A 111 21.75 13.87 0.24
N LEU A 112 20.59 13.72 0.90
CA LEU A 112 19.46 14.64 0.80
C LEU A 112 19.92 16.06 1.11
N ASN A 113 19.58 17.00 0.22
CA ASN A 113 19.91 18.41 0.38
C ASN A 113 18.65 19.24 0.58
N CYS A 114 18.59 19.96 1.69
CA CYS A 114 17.50 20.88 2.01
C CYS A 114 18.10 22.06 2.79
N PRO A 115 18.44 23.16 2.11
CA PRO A 115 19.10 24.31 2.73
C PRO A 115 18.12 25.25 3.45
N GLU A 116 16.88 25.37 2.93
CA GLU A 116 15.82 26.18 3.53
C GLU A 116 15.16 25.43 4.69
N GLU A 117 14.57 26.16 5.63
CA GLU A 117 13.84 25.57 6.75
C GLU A 117 12.54 24.93 6.26
N THR A 118 12.49 23.59 6.29
CA THR A 118 11.38 22.78 5.78
C THR A 118 10.96 21.75 6.82
N TYR A 119 9.67 21.70 7.13
CA TYR A 119 9.05 20.71 7.99
C TYR A 119 8.32 19.67 7.14
N LEU A 120 8.76 18.41 7.22
CA LEU A 120 8.09 17.28 6.56
C LEU A 120 7.24 16.53 7.59
N VAL A 121 5.92 16.71 7.54
CA VAL A 121 4.98 16.10 8.47
C VAL A 121 4.36 14.84 7.87
N LEU A 122 4.64 13.71 8.51
CA LEU A 122 4.16 12.37 8.19
C LEU A 122 3.08 11.97 9.21
N ASP A 123 1.82 12.29 8.92
CA ASP A 123 0.69 12.07 9.82
C ASP A 123 0.01 10.71 9.60
N ASP A 124 -0.48 10.11 10.68
CA ASP A 124 -1.01 8.75 10.75
C ASP A 124 -0.08 7.68 10.16
N PHE A 125 1.23 7.80 10.44
CA PHE A 125 2.29 7.00 9.83
C PHE A 125 2.11 5.48 9.97
N ALA A 126 1.58 4.99 11.09
CA ALA A 126 1.30 3.56 11.28
C ALA A 126 0.36 2.98 10.20
N THR A 127 -0.52 3.81 9.61
CA THR A 127 -1.44 3.40 8.54
C THR A 127 -0.72 3.06 7.24
N TRP A 128 0.52 3.54 7.05
CA TRP A 128 1.36 3.15 5.91
C TRP A 128 1.69 1.65 5.91
N LYS A 129 1.71 0.99 7.08
CA LYS A 129 2.05 -0.45 7.18
C LYS A 129 3.37 -0.82 6.51
N LEU A 130 4.36 0.06 6.66
CA LEU A 130 5.70 -0.17 6.15
C LEU A 130 6.34 -1.40 6.83
N PRO A 131 6.99 -2.32 6.09
CA PRO A 131 7.88 -3.28 6.71
C PRO A 131 9.04 -2.53 7.37
N ASN A 132 9.53 -3.05 8.50
CA ASN A 132 10.71 -2.51 9.22
C ASN A 132 10.68 -0.99 9.46
N HIS A 133 9.52 -0.43 9.86
CA HIS A 133 9.36 1.01 10.07
C HIS A 133 10.39 1.64 11.02
N GLY A 134 10.88 0.90 12.02
CA GLY A 134 11.96 1.38 12.89
C GLY A 134 13.27 1.64 12.14
N GLU A 135 13.66 0.73 11.24
CA GLU A 135 14.87 0.88 10.42
C GLU A 135 14.73 2.01 9.41
N PHE A 136 13.56 2.13 8.79
CA PHE A 136 13.26 3.24 7.89
C PHE A 136 13.38 4.60 8.59
N LEU A 137 12.75 4.76 9.75
CA LEU A 137 12.80 6.00 10.51
C LEU A 137 14.23 6.29 11.00
N ALA A 138 14.96 5.26 11.44
CA ALA A 138 16.37 5.40 11.80
C ALA A 138 17.22 5.88 10.61
N ALA A 139 17.00 5.30 9.42
CA ALA A 139 17.67 5.71 8.20
C ALA A 139 17.30 7.14 7.78
N LEU A 140 16.04 7.54 7.90
CA LEU A 140 15.58 8.89 7.61
C LEU A 140 16.15 9.91 8.59
N SER A 141 16.31 9.56 9.87
CA SER A 141 16.82 10.47 10.91
C SER A 141 18.23 11.00 10.66
N VAL A 142 19.02 10.30 9.83
CA VAL A 142 20.39 10.68 9.48
C VAL A 142 20.48 11.46 8.16
N HIS A 143 19.37 12.03 7.69
CA HIS A 143 19.34 12.78 6.45
C HIS A 143 20.37 13.94 6.41
N GLY A 144 20.83 14.28 5.20
CA GLY A 144 21.79 15.36 4.97
C GLY A 144 21.21 16.78 5.01
N GLY A 145 19.88 16.91 4.90
CA GLY A 145 19.19 18.20 4.82
C GLY A 145 19.36 19.02 6.10
N LYS A 146 20.06 20.16 6.02
CA LYS A 146 20.38 20.98 7.19
C LYS A 146 19.20 21.79 7.73
N GLY A 147 18.29 22.21 6.85
CA GLY A 147 17.04 22.88 7.21
C GLY A 147 15.84 21.94 7.28
N LEU A 148 16.03 20.63 7.06
CA LEU A 148 14.93 19.67 7.09
C LEU A 148 14.65 19.21 8.54
N HIS A 149 13.39 19.28 8.93
CA HIS A 149 12.85 18.74 10.18
C HIS A 149 11.71 17.77 9.87
N VAL A 150 11.92 16.48 10.12
CA VAL A 150 10.88 15.47 9.90
C VAL A 150 10.04 15.32 11.17
N VAL A 151 8.72 15.38 11.04
CA VAL A 151 7.78 15.16 12.15
C VAL A 151 6.87 14.00 11.81
N VAL A 152 6.95 12.93 12.59
CA VAL A 152 6.17 11.71 12.39
C VAL A 152 5.12 11.63 13.47
N ALA A 153 3.84 11.64 13.11
CA ALA A 153 2.75 11.37 14.04
C ALA A 153 2.24 9.96 13.82
N SER A 154 2.30 9.14 14.86
CA SER A 154 1.96 7.71 14.77
C SER A 154 1.18 7.23 15.98
N GLN A 155 0.45 6.14 15.80
CA GLN A 155 0.12 5.26 16.91
C GLN A 155 1.40 4.59 17.44
N PRO A 156 1.41 4.10 18.69
CA PRO A 156 2.60 3.45 19.24
C PRO A 156 3.09 2.35 18.30
N LEU A 157 4.35 2.44 17.87
CA LEU A 157 4.96 1.45 17.01
C LEU A 157 5.25 0.15 17.80
N PRO A 158 5.30 -1.01 17.13
CA PRO A 158 5.76 -2.27 17.70
C PRO A 158 7.09 -2.16 18.46
N GLU A 159 7.29 -3.05 19.44
CA GLU A 159 8.45 -3.04 20.34
C GLU A 159 9.78 -3.18 19.57
N GLU A 160 9.79 -3.98 18.50
CA GLU A 160 10.95 -4.19 17.64
C GLU A 160 11.43 -2.88 17.03
N ALA A 161 10.51 -2.02 16.59
CA ALA A 161 10.86 -0.72 16.05
C ALA A 161 11.31 0.25 17.14
N GLN A 162 10.67 0.24 18.31
CA GLN A 162 11.10 1.08 19.44
C GLN A 162 12.54 0.75 19.86
N ASN A 163 12.91 -0.53 19.87
CA ASN A 163 14.27 -0.98 20.20
C ASN A 163 15.34 -0.44 19.23
N VAL A 164 14.97 -0.17 17.97
CA VAL A 164 15.86 0.48 16.98
C VAL A 164 15.95 1.99 17.21
N LEU A 165 14.85 2.63 17.61
CA LEU A 165 14.74 4.09 17.69
C LEU A 165 15.25 4.68 19.01
N LEU A 166 14.96 4.04 20.14
CA LEU A 166 15.29 4.53 21.49
C LEU A 166 16.80 4.80 21.72
N PRO A 167 17.74 4.00 21.19
CA PRO A 167 19.17 4.28 21.36
C PRO A 167 19.68 5.48 20.55
N ASN A 168 18.87 6.06 19.66
CA ASN A 168 19.33 7.06 18.71
C ASN A 168 19.05 8.50 19.21
N ASN A 169 20.12 9.21 19.59
CA ASN A 169 20.06 10.59 20.11
C ASN A 169 19.59 11.65 19.09
N ARG A 170 19.31 11.26 17.84
CA ARG A 170 18.78 12.16 16.79
C ARG A 170 17.25 12.30 16.84
N PHE A 171 16.58 11.51 17.67
CA PHE A 171 15.14 11.55 17.82
C PHE A 171 14.72 12.45 18.98
N LEU A 172 13.71 13.29 18.73
CA LEU A 172 12.85 13.79 19.79
C LEU A 172 11.63 12.88 19.89
N LEU A 173 11.52 12.13 20.98
CA LEU A 173 10.38 11.26 21.23
C LEU A 173 9.36 11.96 22.14
N LEU A 174 8.17 12.23 21.60
CA LEU A 174 7.03 12.80 22.33
C LEU A 174 5.96 11.73 22.49
N GLN A 175 5.96 11.08 23.65
CA GLN A 175 5.02 10.00 23.96
C GLN A 175 3.68 10.53 24.49
N GLU A 176 2.73 9.62 24.68
CA GLU A 176 1.40 9.85 25.23
C GLU A 176 1.38 10.82 26.42
N SER A 177 2.28 10.66 27.38
CA SER A 177 2.37 11.49 28.59
C SER A 177 2.56 13.00 28.34
N VAL A 178 3.03 13.39 27.15
CA VAL A 178 3.15 14.80 26.74
C VAL A 178 1.82 15.36 26.25
N LEU A 179 0.97 14.50 25.68
CA LEU A 179 -0.35 14.82 25.15
C LEU A 179 -1.47 14.66 26.19
N THR A 180 -1.21 13.90 27.27
CA THR A 180 -2.14 13.72 28.39
C THR A 180 -2.39 15.03 29.13
N PHE A 181 -3.66 15.42 29.26
CA PHE A 181 -4.04 16.64 29.97
C PHE A 181 -3.87 16.44 31.48
N SER A 182 -3.16 17.35 32.14
CA SER A 182 -3.10 17.36 33.60
C SER A 182 -4.42 17.83 34.20
N ARG A 183 -4.66 17.57 35.49
CA ARG A 183 -5.81 18.13 36.23
C ARG A 183 -6.04 19.62 36.01
N ARG A 184 -4.95 20.41 35.91
CA ARG A 184 -5.01 21.86 35.65
C ARG A 184 -5.46 22.16 34.23
N ASP A 185 -5.00 21.38 33.26
CA ASP A 185 -5.38 21.51 31.84
C ASP A 185 -6.85 21.14 31.64
N ILE A 186 -7.34 20.08 32.30
CA ILE A 186 -8.75 19.66 32.26
C ILE A 186 -9.66 20.78 32.78
N ASP A 187 -9.37 21.32 33.98
CA ASP A 187 -10.16 22.41 34.55
C ASP A 187 -10.14 23.67 33.66
N ALA A 188 -8.98 24.02 33.10
CA ALA A 188 -8.86 25.14 32.17
C ALA A 188 -9.67 24.92 30.87
N TYR A 189 -9.57 23.72 30.28
CA TYR A 189 -10.32 23.33 29.08
C TYR A 189 -11.84 23.45 29.28
N TYR A 190 -12.37 22.88 30.37
CA TYR A 190 -13.80 22.96 30.67
C TYR A 190 -14.25 24.40 30.92
N ARG A 191 -13.46 25.20 31.64
CA ARG A 191 -13.75 26.62 31.89
C ARG A 191 -13.78 27.46 30.62
N GLU A 192 -12.91 27.15 29.66
CA GLU A 192 -12.88 27.81 28.35
C GLU A 192 -14.07 27.40 27.49
N ALA A 193 -14.49 26.13 27.58
CA ALA A 193 -15.75 25.64 27.04
C ALA A 193 -17.00 26.20 27.76
N GLY A 194 -16.82 26.99 28.82
CA GLY A 194 -17.89 27.67 29.55
C GLY A 194 -18.46 26.92 30.76
N ILE A 195 -17.84 25.81 31.17
CA ILE A 195 -18.27 24.95 32.28
C ILE A 195 -17.28 25.08 33.44
N SER A 196 -17.78 25.37 34.64
CA SER A 196 -16.95 25.38 35.85
C SER A 196 -17.24 24.13 36.66
N LEU A 197 -16.28 23.22 36.71
CA LEU A 197 -16.39 21.96 37.45
C LEU A 197 -16.15 22.17 38.95
N THR A 198 -16.89 21.46 39.79
CA THR A 198 -16.56 21.32 41.21
C THR A 198 -15.34 20.41 41.40
N GLY A 199 -14.70 20.45 42.57
CA GLY A 199 -13.54 19.60 42.86
C GLY A 199 -13.81 18.10 42.71
N MET A 200 -15.02 17.64 43.08
CA MET A 200 -15.45 16.25 42.91
C MET A 200 -15.69 15.90 41.44
N GLN A 201 -16.35 16.78 40.67
CA GLN A 201 -16.56 16.59 39.23
C GLN A 201 -15.24 16.57 38.46
N LEU A 202 -14.27 17.40 38.86
CA LEU A 202 -12.94 17.41 38.27
C LEU A 202 -12.19 16.10 38.53
N GLU A 203 -12.31 15.56 39.74
CA GLU A 203 -11.73 14.25 40.08
C GLU A 203 -12.42 13.10 39.34
N GLU A 204 -13.74 13.15 39.23
CA GLU A 204 -14.53 12.16 38.49
C GLU A 204 -14.13 12.14 37.01
N VAL A 205 -14.12 13.29 36.34
CA VAL A 205 -13.76 13.37 34.92
C VAL A 205 -12.29 13.00 34.68
N GLU A 206 -11.38 13.42 35.56
CA GLU A 206 -9.97 13.03 35.51
C GLU A 206 -9.82 11.51 35.59
N LYS A 207 -10.54 10.86 36.51
CA LYS A 207 -10.49 9.41 36.71
C LYS A 207 -11.04 8.62 35.52
N VAL A 208 -12.15 9.06 34.92
CA VAL A 208 -12.78 8.31 33.81
C VAL A 208 -12.16 8.59 32.45
N THR A 209 -11.41 9.70 32.30
CA THR A 209 -10.76 10.07 31.03
C THR A 209 -9.25 9.90 31.04
N GLU A 210 -8.62 9.85 32.21
CA GLU A 210 -7.18 9.79 32.39
C GLU A 210 -6.43 10.89 31.59
N GLY A 211 -7.08 12.03 31.38
CA GLY A 211 -6.51 13.16 30.62
C GLY A 211 -6.53 12.99 29.09
N TRP A 212 -7.19 11.96 28.57
CA TRP A 212 -7.34 11.74 27.13
C TRP A 212 -8.33 12.72 26.50
N ILE A 213 -7.85 13.61 25.63
CA ILE A 213 -8.65 14.71 25.07
C ILE A 213 -9.93 14.27 24.35
N MET A 214 -9.93 13.15 23.62
CA MET A 214 -11.16 12.67 22.98
C MET A 214 -12.20 12.21 24.01
N ALA A 215 -11.78 11.53 25.08
CA ALA A 215 -12.68 11.16 26.17
C ALA A 215 -13.18 12.41 26.92
N LEU A 216 -12.29 13.39 27.19
CA LEU A 216 -12.66 14.68 27.78
C LEU A 216 -13.72 15.41 26.93
N TYR A 217 -13.54 15.46 25.60
CA TYR A 217 -14.52 16.07 24.71
C TYR A 217 -15.87 15.35 24.73
N LEU A 218 -15.89 14.01 24.71
CA LEU A 218 -17.14 13.28 24.78
C LEU A 218 -17.83 13.41 26.16
N GLN A 219 -17.05 13.41 27.24
CA GLN A 219 -17.57 13.68 28.58
C GLN A 219 -18.12 15.10 28.70
N LEU A 220 -17.48 16.08 28.05
CA LEU A 220 -17.99 17.45 27.94
C LEU A 220 -19.35 17.46 27.25
N LEU A 221 -19.51 16.76 26.12
CA LEU A 221 -20.81 16.65 25.44
C LEU A 221 -21.87 16.00 26.33
N SER A 222 -21.54 14.90 27.01
CA SER A 222 -22.45 14.22 27.93
C SER A 222 -22.88 15.10 29.10
N PHE A 223 -21.93 15.84 29.65
CA PHE A 223 -22.15 16.74 30.78
C PHE A 223 -23.03 17.94 30.39
N ILE A 224 -22.88 18.46 29.16
CA ILE A 224 -23.76 19.52 28.63
C ILE A 224 -25.22 19.05 28.54
N GLU A 225 -25.43 17.80 28.13
CA GLU A 225 -26.77 17.24 27.93
C GLU A 225 -27.45 16.83 29.25
N SER A 226 -26.72 16.14 30.13
CA SER A 226 -27.29 15.46 31.31
C SER A 226 -26.84 16.02 32.66
N GLY A 227 -25.84 16.91 32.67
CA GLY A 227 -25.18 17.39 33.89
C GLY A 227 -24.34 16.33 34.62
N ARG A 228 -24.10 15.17 33.99
CA ARG A 228 -23.36 14.03 34.58
C ARG A 228 -22.31 13.49 33.61
N PHE A 229 -21.25 12.92 34.17
CA PHE A 229 -20.29 12.15 33.40
C PHE A 229 -20.79 10.72 33.21
N GLU A 230 -20.40 10.10 32.11
CA GLU A 230 -20.79 8.74 31.78
C GLU A 230 -19.71 7.76 32.20
N GLU A 231 -20.13 6.66 32.83
CA GLU A 231 -19.23 5.55 33.16
C GLU A 231 -19.17 4.53 32.00
N GLY A 232 -18.01 3.89 31.85
CA GLY A 232 -17.76 2.82 30.88
C GLY A 232 -16.68 3.15 29.85
N GLY A 233 -16.35 2.17 29.00
CA GLY A 233 -15.31 2.33 27.98
C GLY A 233 -15.69 3.29 26.85
N MET A 234 -14.69 3.69 26.06
CA MET A 234 -14.81 4.66 24.96
C MET A 234 -15.98 4.41 24.01
N ARG A 235 -16.25 3.14 23.69
CA ARG A 235 -17.37 2.74 22.83
C ARG A 235 -18.72 3.20 23.38
N ASN A 236 -18.97 2.97 24.66
CA ASN A 236 -20.21 3.40 25.33
C ASN A 236 -20.30 4.91 25.37
N LEU A 237 -19.16 5.58 25.54
CA LEU A 237 -19.09 7.02 25.57
C LEU A 237 -19.42 7.64 24.20
N ILE A 238 -18.83 7.15 23.10
CA ILE A 238 -19.22 7.55 21.73
C ILE A 238 -20.71 7.26 21.51
N HIS A 239 -21.19 6.09 21.94
CA HIS A 239 -22.58 5.70 21.76
C HIS A 239 -23.57 6.63 22.48
N LYS A 240 -23.33 6.94 23.76
CA LYS A 240 -24.24 7.74 24.58
C LYS A 240 -24.10 9.24 24.34
N ALA A 241 -22.86 9.75 24.32
CA ALA A 241 -22.58 11.19 24.24
C ALA A 241 -22.72 11.75 22.82
N LEU A 242 -22.54 10.91 21.79
CA LEU A 242 -22.64 11.33 20.39
C LEU A 242 -23.77 10.57 19.68
N TRP A 243 -23.65 9.26 19.49
CA TRP A 243 -24.50 8.50 18.58
C TRP A 243 -25.99 8.61 18.90
N ASN A 244 -26.37 8.46 20.18
CA ASN A 244 -27.76 8.53 20.64
C ASN A 244 -28.38 9.93 20.47
N GLN A 245 -27.57 10.97 20.42
CA GLN A 245 -28.01 12.35 20.26
C GLN A 245 -28.10 12.78 18.78
N LEU A 246 -27.46 12.03 17.88
CA LEU A 246 -27.50 12.36 16.45
C LEU A 246 -28.91 12.18 15.88
N PRO A 247 -29.43 13.16 15.12
CA PRO A 247 -30.64 13.01 14.33
C PRO A 247 -30.56 11.81 13.38
N LYS A 248 -31.71 11.21 13.06
CA LYS A 248 -31.78 10.03 12.16
C LYS A 248 -31.08 10.28 10.81
N GLN A 249 -31.19 11.49 10.26
CA GLN A 249 -30.56 11.85 9.00
C GLN A 249 -29.03 11.89 9.08
N GLU A 250 -28.48 12.41 10.18
CA GLU A 250 -27.03 12.46 10.42
C GLU A 250 -26.45 11.05 10.59
N ARG A 251 -27.14 10.16 11.34
CA ARG A 251 -26.73 8.76 11.48
C ARG A 251 -26.72 8.05 10.12
N LYS A 252 -27.75 8.27 9.30
CA LYS A 252 -27.82 7.69 7.96
C LYS A 252 -26.64 8.15 7.09
N LEU A 253 -26.33 9.44 7.10
CA LEU A 253 -25.19 9.98 6.36
C LEU A 253 -23.88 9.37 6.85
N LEU A 254 -23.61 9.37 8.16
CA LEU A 254 -22.37 8.85 8.73
C LEU A 254 -22.12 7.38 8.40
N LEU A 255 -23.16 6.54 8.46
CA LEU A 255 -23.07 5.13 8.05
C LEU A 255 -22.85 4.97 6.54
N ALA A 256 -23.43 5.86 5.73
CA ALA A 256 -23.29 5.80 4.29
C ALA A 256 -21.88 6.22 3.82
N ILE A 257 -21.23 7.15 4.51
CA ILE A 257 -19.86 7.59 4.17
C ILE A 257 -18.78 6.74 4.86
N SER A 258 -19.11 6.00 5.92
CA SER A 258 -18.13 5.16 6.62
C SER A 258 -17.65 3.96 5.80
N ILE A 259 -18.28 3.63 4.67
CA ILE A 259 -17.75 2.56 3.79
C ILE A 259 -16.50 3.01 3.03
N PHE A 260 -16.26 4.32 2.90
CA PHE A 260 -15.14 4.87 2.15
C PHE A 260 -13.92 5.08 3.07
N PRO A 261 -12.70 4.72 2.65
CA PRO A 261 -11.48 5.09 3.36
C PRO A 261 -11.32 6.62 3.47
N CYS A 262 -11.68 7.34 2.40
CA CYS A 262 -11.82 8.78 2.36
C CYS A 262 -12.91 9.16 1.33
N PHE A 263 -13.52 10.33 1.46
CA PHE A 263 -14.62 10.74 0.58
C PHE A 263 -14.54 12.20 0.17
N SER A 264 -15.13 12.53 -0.99
CA SER A 264 -15.30 13.92 -1.43
C SER A 264 -16.61 14.52 -0.93
N LEU A 265 -16.75 15.85 -1.02
CA LEU A 265 -18.03 16.51 -0.73
C LEU A 265 -19.15 16.01 -1.66
N VAL A 266 -18.82 15.69 -2.92
CA VAL A 266 -19.79 15.16 -3.89
C VAL A 266 -20.33 13.80 -3.42
N GLN A 267 -19.43 12.89 -3.01
CA GLN A 267 -19.83 11.57 -2.51
C GLN A 267 -20.70 11.69 -1.26
N ALA A 268 -20.30 12.54 -0.29
CA ALA A 268 -21.09 12.80 0.91
C ALA A 268 -22.47 13.42 0.60
N THR A 269 -22.55 14.31 -0.39
CA THR A 269 -23.81 14.98 -0.78
C THR A 269 -24.79 13.99 -1.42
N VAL A 270 -24.30 13.13 -2.31
CA VAL A 270 -25.14 12.10 -2.94
C VAL A 270 -25.61 11.09 -1.89
N MET A 271 -24.72 10.63 -1.01
CA MET A 271 -25.05 9.69 0.07
C MET A 271 -26.00 10.28 1.12
N SER A 272 -25.88 11.58 1.40
CA SER A 272 -26.74 12.26 2.36
C SER A 272 -28.15 12.51 1.83
N GLY A 273 -28.29 12.70 0.51
CA GLY A 273 -29.51 13.22 -0.11
C GLY A 273 -29.83 14.67 0.30
N MET A 274 -28.88 15.37 0.94
CA MET A 274 -29.00 16.78 1.32
C MET A 274 -28.39 17.67 0.24
N SER A 275 -28.63 18.99 0.31
CA SER A 275 -27.87 19.93 -0.53
C SER A 275 -26.38 19.94 -0.16
N ALA A 276 -25.52 20.35 -1.10
CA ALA A 276 -24.08 20.47 -0.85
C ALA A 276 -23.76 21.41 0.33
N VAL A 277 -24.51 22.52 0.46
CA VAL A 277 -24.34 23.50 1.55
C VAL A 277 -24.69 22.90 2.91
N GLN A 278 -25.77 22.12 3.00
CA GLN A 278 -26.15 21.43 4.24
C GLN A 278 -25.13 20.34 4.59
N THR A 279 -24.68 19.57 3.60
CA THR A 279 -23.66 18.54 3.80
C THR A 279 -22.36 19.14 4.28
N GLU A 280 -21.89 20.23 3.65
CA GLU A 280 -20.66 20.91 4.07
C GLU A 280 -20.78 21.48 5.49
N ARG A 281 -21.92 22.10 5.83
CA ARG A 281 -22.18 22.58 7.20
C ARG A 281 -22.11 21.45 8.21
N PHE A 282 -22.76 20.32 7.93
CA PHE A 282 -22.71 19.14 8.78
C PHE A 282 -21.27 18.64 8.98
N LEU A 283 -20.50 18.48 7.89
CA LEU A 283 -19.11 18.03 7.97
C LEU A 283 -18.24 19.00 8.80
N ARG A 284 -18.47 20.31 8.67
CA ARG A 284 -17.79 21.35 9.48
C ARG A 284 -18.18 21.29 10.96
N GLU A 285 -19.45 21.05 11.27
CA GLU A 285 -19.94 20.88 12.65
C GLU A 285 -19.34 19.64 13.31
N LYS A 286 -19.07 18.57 12.55
CA LYS A 286 -18.44 17.34 13.04
C LYS A 286 -16.91 17.32 12.88
N ARG A 287 -16.25 18.48 12.76
CA ARG A 287 -14.79 18.61 12.55
C ARG A 287 -13.89 17.87 13.56
N VAL A 288 -14.42 17.58 14.75
CA VAL A 288 -13.70 16.80 15.78
C VAL A 288 -13.54 15.33 15.36
N PHE A 289 -14.47 14.81 14.56
CA PHE A 289 -14.47 13.43 14.06
C PHE A 289 -14.26 13.31 12.56
N ILE A 290 -14.37 14.41 11.82
CA ILE A 290 -14.22 14.46 10.37
C ILE A 290 -13.17 15.50 10.02
N HIS A 291 -12.03 15.04 9.52
CA HIS A 291 -10.96 15.90 9.05
C HIS A 291 -11.13 16.21 7.55
N PHE A 292 -10.83 17.44 7.13
CA PHE A 292 -10.74 17.82 5.72
C PHE A 292 -9.30 18.15 5.32
N ASP A 293 -8.77 17.37 4.40
CA ASP A 293 -7.49 17.62 3.75
C ASP A 293 -7.70 18.60 2.58
N ARG A 294 -7.01 19.75 2.65
CA ARG A 294 -7.15 20.82 1.65
C ARG A 294 -6.45 20.49 0.34
N GLU A 295 -5.32 19.78 0.38
CA GLU A 295 -4.53 19.45 -0.81
C GLU A 295 -5.20 18.32 -1.59
N ALA A 296 -5.54 17.24 -0.89
CA ALA A 296 -6.24 16.11 -1.49
C ALA A 296 -7.71 16.46 -1.82
N ARG A 297 -8.26 17.52 -1.19
CA ARG A 297 -9.69 17.90 -1.25
C ARG A 297 -10.60 16.74 -0.84
N ARG A 298 -10.18 15.99 0.18
CA ARG A 298 -10.83 14.78 0.69
C ARG A 298 -11.14 14.93 2.18
N PHE A 299 -12.18 14.24 2.61
CA PHE A 299 -12.55 14.10 4.02
C PHE A 299 -12.15 12.72 4.54
N TYR A 300 -11.72 12.69 5.79
CA TYR A 300 -11.28 11.50 6.50
C TYR A 300 -12.05 11.39 7.82
N LEU A 301 -12.54 10.20 8.13
CA LEU A 301 -13.12 9.92 9.43
C LEU A 301 -12.00 9.63 10.43
N HIS A 302 -12.11 10.19 11.62
CA HIS A 302 -11.19 9.89 12.71
C HIS A 302 -11.20 8.37 12.98
N PRO A 303 -10.05 7.68 13.11
CA PRO A 303 -9.99 6.21 13.16
C PRO A 303 -10.91 5.57 14.21
N LEU A 304 -10.99 6.12 15.42
CA LEU A 304 -11.91 5.63 16.45
C LEU A 304 -13.38 5.72 16.03
N PHE A 305 -13.75 6.80 15.33
CA PHE A 305 -15.10 6.99 14.87
C PHE A 305 -15.40 6.12 13.67
N GLN A 306 -14.44 5.95 12.75
CA GLN A 306 -14.51 5.00 11.65
C GLN A 306 -14.74 3.57 12.16
N SER A 307 -14.01 3.13 13.19
CA SER A 307 -14.20 1.82 13.82
C SER A 307 -15.60 1.68 14.41
N PHE A 308 -16.05 2.69 15.17
CA PHE A 308 -17.39 2.70 15.75
C PHE A 308 -18.48 2.65 14.66
N LEU A 309 -18.38 3.46 13.61
CA LEU A 309 -19.34 3.49 12.51
C LEU A 309 -19.33 2.18 11.72
N SER A 310 -18.18 1.54 11.54
CA SER A 310 -18.07 0.24 10.88
C SER A 310 -18.86 -0.82 11.66
N GLU A 311 -18.76 -0.85 12.99
CA GLU A 311 -19.59 -1.72 13.82
C GLU A 311 -21.08 -1.37 13.74
N GLN A 312 -21.44 -0.09 13.76
CA GLN A 312 -22.84 0.32 13.61
C GLN A 312 -23.40 -0.04 12.22
N PHE A 313 -22.55 -0.04 11.19
CA PHE A 313 -22.91 -0.42 9.84
C PHE A 313 -23.26 -1.91 9.74
N THR A 314 -22.52 -2.80 10.41
CA THR A 314 -22.81 -4.24 10.41
C THR A 314 -24.12 -4.59 11.11
N LEU A 315 -24.62 -3.72 12.01
CA LEU A 315 -25.92 -3.85 12.66
C LEU A 315 -27.10 -3.46 11.75
N LEU A 316 -26.86 -2.84 10.59
CA LEU A 316 -27.92 -2.55 9.64
C LEU A 316 -28.47 -3.85 9.03
N PRO A 317 -29.77 -3.90 8.68
CA PRO A 317 -30.29 -4.99 7.84
C PRO A 317 -29.47 -5.15 6.57
N GLU A 318 -29.20 -6.39 6.16
CA GLU A 318 -28.36 -6.73 5.01
C GLU A 318 -28.78 -5.97 3.74
N ALA A 319 -30.08 -5.86 3.47
CA ALA A 319 -30.61 -5.11 2.33
C ALA A 319 -30.19 -3.62 2.33
N LYS A 320 -30.06 -2.99 3.50
CA LYS A 320 -29.59 -1.60 3.61
C LYS A 320 -28.08 -1.50 3.42
N GLN A 321 -27.31 -2.45 3.95
CA GLN A 321 -25.87 -2.50 3.72
C GLN A 321 -25.57 -2.63 2.23
N LYS A 322 -26.25 -3.57 1.54
CA LYS A 322 -26.12 -3.77 0.10
C LYS A 322 -26.51 -2.53 -0.71
N ALA A 323 -27.58 -1.84 -0.34
CA ALA A 323 -27.99 -0.61 -1.00
C ALA A 323 -26.96 0.52 -0.86
N ILE A 324 -26.32 0.65 0.32
CA ILE A 324 -25.25 1.63 0.55
C ILE A 324 -24.01 1.27 -0.28
N TYR A 325 -23.60 0.00 -0.28
CA TYR A 325 -22.49 -0.44 -1.12
C TYR A 325 -22.77 -0.24 -2.62
N LEU A 326 -23.99 -0.49 -3.10
CA LEU A 326 -24.35 -0.25 -4.50
C LEU A 326 -24.20 1.23 -4.87
N ALA A 327 -24.76 2.13 -4.06
CA ALA A 327 -24.58 3.56 -4.24
C ALA A 327 -23.10 3.97 -4.18
N GLY A 328 -22.33 3.33 -3.29
CA GLY A 328 -20.90 3.53 -3.15
C GLY A 328 -20.13 3.12 -4.39
N GLY A 329 -20.49 1.98 -5.00
CA GLY A 329 -19.89 1.48 -6.24
C GLY A 329 -20.06 2.47 -7.39
N TYR A 330 -21.26 3.01 -7.62
CA TYR A 330 -21.49 4.02 -8.65
C TYR A 330 -20.66 5.30 -8.41
N LEU A 331 -20.58 5.74 -7.16
CA LEU A 331 -19.81 6.93 -6.80
C LEU A 331 -18.30 6.72 -6.92
N ALA A 332 -17.81 5.53 -6.57
CA ALA A 332 -16.41 5.16 -6.75
C ALA A 332 -16.07 5.09 -8.24
N GLU A 333 -16.95 4.51 -9.06
CA GLU A 333 -16.77 4.42 -10.51
C GLU A 333 -16.68 5.81 -11.16
N GLN A 334 -17.60 6.72 -10.80
CA GLN A 334 -17.57 8.11 -11.28
C GLN A 334 -16.31 8.86 -10.83
N ALA A 335 -15.75 8.51 -9.67
CA ALA A 335 -14.52 9.10 -9.16
C ALA A 335 -13.25 8.48 -9.76
N GLY A 336 -13.36 7.43 -10.59
CA GLY A 336 -12.22 6.67 -11.10
C GLY A 336 -11.53 5.81 -10.04
N ASP A 337 -12.16 5.57 -8.89
CA ASP A 337 -11.65 4.76 -7.79
C ASP A 337 -11.94 3.28 -8.04
N ARG A 338 -11.12 2.69 -8.92
CA ARG A 338 -11.33 1.34 -9.43
C ARG A 338 -11.37 0.27 -8.34
N VAL A 339 -10.50 0.42 -7.33
CA VAL A 339 -10.38 -0.50 -6.20
C VAL A 339 -11.70 -0.57 -5.44
N ASN A 340 -12.23 0.58 -5.03
CA ASN A 340 -13.50 0.62 -4.30
C ASN A 340 -14.70 0.31 -5.19
N THR A 341 -14.66 0.61 -6.50
CA THR A 341 -15.72 0.19 -7.44
C THR A 341 -15.92 -1.32 -7.42
N ILE A 342 -14.85 -2.10 -7.61
CA ILE A 342 -14.91 -3.57 -7.63
C ILE A 342 -15.40 -4.08 -6.26
N ARG A 343 -14.78 -3.61 -5.18
CA ARG A 343 -15.11 -4.04 -3.81
C ARG A 343 -16.56 -3.75 -3.45
N PHE A 344 -17.07 -2.56 -3.76
CA PHE A 344 -18.44 -2.18 -3.40
C PHE A 344 -19.49 -2.88 -4.26
N TYR A 345 -19.24 -3.10 -5.56
CA TYR A 345 -20.16 -3.92 -6.37
C TYR A 345 -20.22 -5.37 -5.87
N TYR A 346 -19.08 -5.94 -5.48
CA TYR A 346 -19.05 -7.25 -4.83
C TYR A 346 -19.88 -7.27 -3.53
N LEU A 347 -19.59 -6.39 -2.58
CA LEU A 347 -20.26 -6.33 -1.28
C LEU A 347 -21.75 -5.99 -1.37
N SER A 348 -22.17 -5.31 -2.43
CA SER A 348 -23.59 -5.05 -2.71
C SER A 348 -24.35 -6.27 -3.27
N GLY A 349 -23.64 -7.29 -3.74
CA GLY A 349 -24.21 -8.40 -4.50
C GLY A 349 -24.56 -8.04 -5.95
N ALA A 350 -24.22 -6.82 -6.41
CA ALA A 350 -24.49 -6.36 -7.77
C ALA A 350 -23.40 -6.82 -8.74
N TRP A 351 -23.20 -8.14 -8.82
CA TRP A 351 -22.10 -8.74 -9.57
C TRP A 351 -22.19 -8.48 -11.06
N GLU A 352 -23.40 -8.32 -11.61
CA GLU A 352 -23.58 -7.90 -12.99
C GLU A 352 -22.90 -6.55 -13.30
N HIS A 353 -22.97 -5.57 -12.39
CA HIS A 353 -22.24 -4.31 -12.55
C HIS A 353 -20.73 -4.55 -12.57
N LEU A 354 -20.20 -5.36 -11.64
CA LEU A 354 -18.79 -5.74 -11.60
C LEU A 354 -18.34 -6.42 -12.90
N LEU A 355 -19.10 -7.39 -13.41
CA LEU A 355 -18.77 -8.16 -14.61
C LEU A 355 -18.89 -7.32 -15.89
N SER A 356 -19.71 -6.28 -15.89
CA SER A 356 -19.80 -5.34 -17.02
C SER A 356 -18.60 -4.39 -17.13
N LEU A 357 -17.77 -4.30 -16.09
CA LEU A 357 -16.60 -3.43 -16.10
C LEU A 357 -15.54 -3.95 -17.09
N PRO A 358 -14.74 -3.06 -17.71
CA PRO A 358 -13.60 -3.46 -18.51
C PRO A 358 -12.45 -3.92 -17.60
N LEU A 359 -12.59 -5.11 -17.01
CA LEU A 359 -11.63 -5.63 -16.03
C LEU A 359 -10.29 -5.91 -16.70
N THR A 360 -9.21 -5.50 -16.04
CA THR A 360 -7.85 -5.93 -16.37
C THR A 360 -7.27 -6.71 -15.21
N SER A 361 -6.32 -7.59 -15.49
CA SER A 361 -5.67 -8.43 -14.49
C SER A 361 -4.89 -7.66 -13.43
N TYR A 362 -4.28 -6.54 -13.82
CA TYR A 362 -3.52 -5.68 -12.92
C TYR A 362 -4.44 -4.86 -12.00
N GLU A 363 -5.61 -4.44 -12.47
CA GLU A 363 -6.56 -3.70 -11.63
C GLU A 363 -7.08 -4.54 -10.47
N ILE A 364 -7.28 -5.83 -10.68
CA ILE A 364 -7.74 -6.75 -9.64
C ILE A 364 -6.58 -7.11 -8.69
N ALA A 365 -5.37 -7.29 -9.23
CA ALA A 365 -4.16 -7.48 -8.43
C ALA A 365 -3.80 -6.23 -7.59
N ASP A 366 -4.11 -5.02 -8.06
CA ASP A 366 -3.95 -3.77 -7.31
C ASP A 366 -4.98 -3.63 -6.17
N VAL A 367 -5.99 -4.50 -6.09
CA VAL A 367 -6.87 -4.63 -4.91
C VAL A 367 -6.32 -5.68 -3.93
N ALA A 368 -5.31 -6.48 -4.31
CA ALA A 368 -4.86 -7.67 -3.61
C ALA A 368 -4.46 -7.39 -2.15
N ASP A 369 -5.44 -7.57 -1.29
CA ASP A 369 -5.35 -7.61 0.15
C ASP A 369 -5.82 -8.98 0.65
N GLU A 370 -5.85 -9.16 1.97
CA GLU A 370 -6.33 -10.39 2.61
C GLU A 370 -7.78 -10.75 2.20
N ASN A 371 -8.57 -9.80 1.70
CA ASN A 371 -9.98 -9.96 1.33
C ASN A 371 -10.19 -10.25 -0.17
N THR A 372 -9.19 -10.00 -1.01
CA THR A 372 -9.33 -10.11 -2.47
C THR A 372 -9.47 -11.54 -2.93
N LYS A 373 -8.69 -12.46 -2.34
CA LYS A 373 -8.76 -13.88 -2.68
C LYS A 373 -10.14 -14.49 -2.41
N PRO A 374 -10.73 -14.34 -1.21
CA PRO A 374 -12.09 -14.78 -0.94
C PRO A 374 -13.12 -14.19 -1.91
N MET A 375 -13.02 -12.89 -2.21
CA MET A 375 -13.93 -12.21 -3.13
C MET A 375 -13.91 -12.81 -4.54
N ILE A 376 -12.72 -13.02 -5.12
CA ILE A 376 -12.59 -13.53 -6.48
C ILE A 376 -13.08 -14.97 -6.58
N LEU A 377 -12.77 -15.79 -5.59
CA LEU A 377 -13.31 -17.15 -5.51
C LEU A 377 -14.84 -17.14 -5.41
N ASP A 378 -15.41 -16.29 -4.56
CA ASP A 378 -16.86 -16.18 -4.39
C ASP A 378 -17.57 -15.77 -5.69
N ILE A 379 -17.04 -14.78 -6.41
CA ILE A 379 -17.56 -14.37 -7.73
C ILE A 379 -17.48 -15.53 -8.72
N MET A 380 -16.33 -16.21 -8.82
CA MET A 380 -16.13 -17.31 -9.77
C MET A 380 -16.99 -18.52 -9.44
N GLU A 381 -17.19 -18.87 -8.17
CA GLU A 381 -17.96 -20.04 -7.74
C GLU A 381 -19.47 -19.83 -7.82
N HIS A 382 -19.96 -18.66 -7.40
CA HIS A 382 -21.39 -18.46 -7.16
C HIS A 382 -22.08 -17.63 -8.24
N THR A 383 -21.36 -16.99 -9.18
CA THR A 383 -22.01 -16.28 -10.29
C THR A 383 -22.71 -17.30 -11.19
N PRO A 384 -24.03 -17.16 -11.46
CA PRO A 384 -24.75 -18.07 -12.33
C PRO A 384 -24.14 -18.11 -13.74
N PHE A 385 -24.12 -19.29 -14.36
CA PHE A 385 -23.58 -19.49 -15.72
C PHE A 385 -24.16 -18.50 -16.74
N GLU A 386 -25.47 -18.24 -16.70
CA GLU A 386 -26.15 -17.28 -17.58
C GLU A 386 -25.58 -15.86 -17.47
N MET A 387 -25.21 -15.43 -16.26
CA MET A 387 -24.60 -14.12 -16.04
C MET A 387 -23.16 -14.09 -16.54
N LYS A 388 -22.38 -15.16 -16.31
CA LYS A 388 -21.03 -15.30 -16.89
C LYS A 388 -21.08 -15.28 -18.42
N ARG A 389 -22.05 -15.95 -19.02
CA ARG A 389 -22.30 -16.00 -20.47
C ARG A 389 -22.66 -14.64 -21.06
N LYS A 390 -23.38 -13.81 -20.31
CA LYS A 390 -23.69 -12.42 -20.70
C LYS A 390 -22.46 -11.51 -20.65
N TYR A 391 -21.51 -11.78 -19.74
CA TYR A 391 -20.28 -11.00 -19.56
C TYR A 391 -19.02 -11.87 -19.65
N PRO A 392 -18.76 -12.53 -20.78
CA PRO A 392 -17.67 -13.50 -20.91
C PRO A 392 -16.29 -12.83 -20.84
N ALA A 393 -16.19 -11.54 -21.19
CA ALA A 393 -14.95 -10.78 -21.17
C ALA A 393 -14.35 -10.62 -19.75
N ALA A 394 -15.18 -10.68 -18.70
CA ALA A 394 -14.72 -10.60 -17.33
C ALA A 394 -14.05 -11.91 -16.84
N MET A 395 -14.29 -13.04 -17.50
CA MET A 395 -13.87 -14.35 -17.01
C MET A 395 -12.35 -14.53 -17.07
N VAL A 396 -11.70 -14.07 -18.15
CA VAL A 396 -10.25 -14.27 -18.33
C VAL A 396 -9.43 -13.43 -17.33
N PRO A 397 -9.73 -12.14 -17.09
CA PRO A 397 -9.07 -11.37 -16.02
C PRO A 397 -9.27 -11.96 -14.61
N LEU A 398 -10.47 -12.44 -14.28
CA LEU A 398 -10.74 -13.10 -13.00
C LEU A 398 -9.92 -14.40 -12.86
N ALA A 399 -9.86 -15.19 -13.93
CA ALA A 399 -9.04 -16.40 -14.00
C ALA A 399 -7.54 -16.10 -13.86
N PHE A 400 -7.04 -15.03 -14.47
CA PHE A 400 -5.64 -14.63 -14.32
C PHE A 400 -5.34 -14.14 -12.90
N THR A 401 -6.31 -13.52 -12.23
CA THR A 401 -6.17 -13.17 -10.81
C THR A 401 -5.99 -14.42 -9.94
N LEU A 402 -6.71 -15.51 -10.21
CA LEU A 402 -6.50 -16.79 -9.50
C LEU A 402 -5.06 -17.30 -9.67
N PHE A 403 -4.47 -17.18 -10.87
CA PHE A 403 -3.07 -17.52 -11.09
C PHE A 403 -2.13 -16.66 -10.23
N LEU A 404 -2.34 -15.34 -10.18
CA LEU A 404 -1.53 -14.43 -9.34
C LEU A 404 -1.67 -14.72 -7.84
N LEU A 405 -2.84 -15.21 -7.41
CA LEU A 405 -3.11 -15.65 -6.04
C LEU A 405 -2.66 -17.09 -5.76
N HIS A 406 -1.95 -17.72 -6.70
CA HIS A 406 -1.47 -19.11 -6.63
C HIS A 406 -2.59 -20.18 -6.51
N GLU A 407 -3.80 -19.86 -6.94
CA GLU A 407 -4.97 -20.74 -6.96
C GLU A 407 -5.08 -21.55 -8.26
N ASN A 408 -3.95 -22.17 -8.67
CA ASN A 408 -3.84 -22.87 -9.96
C ASN A 408 -4.81 -24.06 -10.09
N GLN A 409 -5.07 -24.77 -8.99
CA GLN A 409 -6.05 -25.88 -9.00
C GLN A 409 -7.46 -25.38 -9.29
N ARG A 410 -7.85 -24.23 -8.70
CA ARG A 410 -9.15 -23.61 -8.93
C ARG A 410 -9.26 -23.05 -10.34
N LEU A 411 -8.21 -22.39 -10.83
CA LEU A 411 -8.12 -21.94 -12.23
C LEU A 411 -8.37 -23.09 -13.22
N LEU A 412 -7.72 -24.24 -13.00
CA LEU A 412 -7.92 -25.42 -13.84
C LEU A 412 -9.34 -25.98 -13.74
N ALA A 413 -9.95 -25.94 -12.55
CA ALA A 413 -11.34 -26.37 -12.35
C ALA A 413 -12.33 -25.47 -13.11
N PHE A 414 -12.08 -24.16 -13.20
CA PHE A 414 -12.94 -23.22 -13.95
C PHE A 414 -12.70 -23.22 -15.45
N LYS A 415 -11.59 -23.79 -15.94
CA LYS A 415 -11.20 -23.72 -17.35
C LYS A 415 -12.32 -24.17 -18.30
N GLU A 416 -12.95 -25.31 -18.02
CA GLU A 416 -13.99 -25.87 -18.90
C GLU A 416 -15.24 -24.99 -18.89
N GLU A 417 -15.64 -24.46 -17.73
CA GLU A 417 -16.77 -23.54 -17.62
C GLU A 417 -16.51 -22.24 -18.38
N ILE A 418 -15.33 -21.63 -18.22
CA ILE A 418 -14.93 -20.41 -18.95
C ILE A 418 -14.99 -20.65 -20.46
N GLN A 419 -14.50 -21.80 -20.93
CA GLN A 419 -14.57 -22.15 -22.34
C GLN A 419 -16.03 -22.28 -22.82
N GLN A 420 -16.90 -22.93 -22.04
CA GLN A 420 -18.33 -23.04 -22.35
C GLN A 420 -19.01 -21.66 -22.37
N VAL A 421 -18.69 -20.79 -21.41
CA VAL A 421 -19.16 -19.40 -21.34
C VAL A 421 -18.80 -18.63 -22.60
N ILE A 422 -17.54 -18.72 -23.05
CA ILE A 422 -17.08 -18.04 -24.27
C ILE A 422 -17.82 -18.58 -25.49
N VAL A 423 -17.86 -19.90 -25.66
CA VAL A 423 -18.48 -20.56 -26.83
C VAL A 423 -19.97 -20.23 -26.93
N GLN A 424 -20.69 -20.29 -25.81
CA GLN A 424 -22.13 -20.09 -25.75
C GLN A 424 -22.56 -18.62 -25.65
N SER A 425 -21.61 -17.67 -25.54
CA SER A 425 -21.93 -16.24 -25.50
C SER A 425 -22.48 -15.71 -26.83
N ASP A 426 -23.11 -14.53 -26.77
CA ASP A 426 -23.63 -13.83 -27.96
C ASP A 426 -22.55 -12.98 -28.68
N LEU A 427 -21.28 -13.10 -28.28
CA LEU A 427 -20.19 -12.35 -28.89
C LEU A 427 -19.92 -12.77 -30.34
N PRO A 428 -19.44 -11.85 -31.20
CA PRO A 428 -18.92 -12.21 -32.52
C PRO A 428 -17.80 -13.25 -32.42
N GLN A 429 -17.65 -14.11 -33.43
CA GLN A 429 -16.63 -15.17 -33.44
C GLN A 429 -15.22 -14.61 -33.20
N THR A 430 -14.88 -13.46 -33.78
CA THR A 430 -13.59 -12.80 -33.58
C THR A 430 -13.29 -12.46 -32.12
N GLN A 431 -14.30 -12.07 -31.34
CA GLN A 431 -14.13 -11.79 -29.91
C GLN A 431 -14.09 -13.07 -29.07
N LYS A 432 -14.82 -14.11 -29.48
CA LYS A 432 -14.72 -15.44 -28.87
C LYS A 432 -13.31 -16.02 -29.05
N ASP A 433 -12.78 -15.94 -30.26
CA ASP A 433 -11.43 -16.37 -30.58
C ASP A 433 -10.41 -15.57 -29.79
N ALA A 434 -10.58 -14.24 -29.68
CA ALA A 434 -9.72 -13.41 -28.85
C ALA A 434 -9.71 -13.86 -27.38
N LEU A 435 -10.86 -14.04 -26.74
CA LEU A 435 -10.94 -14.52 -25.34
C LEU A 435 -10.36 -15.94 -25.16
N ALA A 436 -10.59 -16.83 -26.13
CA ALA A 436 -10.00 -18.17 -26.12
C ALA A 436 -8.47 -18.11 -26.26
N GLY A 437 -7.95 -17.20 -27.09
CA GLY A 437 -6.52 -16.98 -27.25
C GLY A 437 -5.88 -16.39 -26.00
N GLU A 438 -6.52 -15.42 -25.33
CA GLU A 438 -6.08 -14.92 -24.02
C GLU A 438 -6.06 -16.04 -22.97
N MET A 439 -7.05 -16.95 -22.99
CA MET A 439 -7.09 -18.11 -22.10
C MET A 439 -5.95 -19.10 -22.41
N GLU A 440 -5.60 -19.34 -23.67
CA GLU A 440 -4.44 -20.17 -24.03
C GLU A 440 -3.12 -19.53 -23.57
N LEU A 441 -2.99 -18.21 -23.68
CA LEU A 441 -1.85 -17.48 -23.12
C LEU A 441 -1.79 -17.62 -21.60
N LEU A 442 -2.92 -17.46 -20.88
CA LEU A 442 -2.98 -17.68 -19.44
C LEU A 442 -2.53 -19.09 -19.06
N LEU A 443 -3.08 -20.10 -19.73
CA LEU A 443 -2.77 -21.51 -19.47
C LEU A 443 -1.30 -21.85 -19.77
N SER A 444 -0.62 -21.09 -20.64
CA SER A 444 0.82 -21.26 -20.88
C SER A 444 1.66 -21.08 -19.61
N PHE A 445 1.25 -20.20 -18.68
CA PHE A 445 1.97 -20.01 -17.43
C PHE A 445 1.86 -21.22 -16.49
N LEU A 446 0.81 -22.04 -16.64
CA LEU A 446 0.67 -23.30 -15.87
C LEU A 446 1.56 -24.43 -16.41
N GLU A 447 2.11 -24.26 -17.61
CA GLU A 447 3.10 -25.18 -18.18
C GLU A 447 4.53 -24.82 -17.74
N TYR A 448 4.68 -23.97 -16.72
CA TYR A 448 5.96 -23.41 -16.31
C TYR A 448 7.08 -24.44 -16.23
N ASN A 449 8.20 -23.99 -16.83
CA ASN A 449 9.46 -24.61 -17.18
C ASN A 449 9.46 -25.76 -18.21
N ARG A 450 8.32 -26.05 -18.85
CA ARG A 450 8.24 -26.89 -20.05
C ARG A 450 8.09 -26.01 -21.31
N ILE A 451 9.21 -25.53 -21.85
CA ILE A 451 9.23 -24.53 -22.93
C ILE A 451 8.47 -25.02 -24.17
N ASP A 452 8.56 -26.30 -24.53
CA ASP A 452 7.82 -26.88 -25.64
C ASP A 452 6.30 -26.84 -25.44
N ALA A 453 5.82 -27.14 -24.22
CA ALA A 453 4.41 -27.10 -23.85
C ALA A 453 3.87 -25.67 -23.81
N MET A 454 4.66 -24.72 -23.28
CA MET A 454 4.36 -23.30 -23.33
C MET A 454 4.25 -22.82 -24.80
N ASN A 455 5.22 -23.19 -25.65
CA ASN A 455 5.25 -22.79 -27.06
C ASN A 455 4.03 -23.30 -27.84
N LYS A 456 3.60 -24.55 -27.60
CA LYS A 456 2.36 -25.10 -28.20
C LYS A 456 1.15 -24.22 -27.88
N ARG A 457 1.03 -23.75 -26.63
CA ARG A 457 -0.05 -22.82 -26.23
C ARG A 457 0.11 -21.43 -26.81
N HIS A 458 1.32 -20.87 -26.82
CA HIS A 458 1.60 -19.58 -27.46
C HIS A 458 1.20 -19.59 -28.94
N ARG A 459 1.58 -20.62 -29.70
CA ARG A 459 1.18 -20.76 -31.11
C ARG A 459 -0.33 -20.76 -31.30
N LYS A 460 -1.05 -21.52 -30.47
CA LYS A 460 -2.51 -21.58 -30.52
C LYS A 460 -3.14 -20.24 -30.11
N ALA A 461 -2.60 -19.56 -29.11
CA ALA A 461 -3.02 -18.23 -28.71
C ALA A 461 -2.88 -17.23 -29.86
N LEU A 462 -1.75 -17.28 -30.59
CA LEU A 462 -1.47 -16.37 -31.71
C LEU A 462 -2.41 -16.60 -32.90
N GLU A 463 -2.69 -17.86 -33.20
CA GLU A 463 -3.67 -18.26 -34.23
C GLU A 463 -5.06 -17.70 -33.91
N LEU A 464 -5.50 -17.82 -32.66
CA LEU A 464 -6.82 -17.37 -32.21
C LEU A 464 -6.94 -15.83 -32.10
N LEU A 465 -5.92 -15.17 -31.56
CA LEU A 465 -5.92 -13.71 -31.38
C LEU A 465 -5.81 -12.95 -32.70
N ASN A 466 -5.07 -13.52 -33.68
CA ASN A 466 -4.73 -12.85 -34.94
C ASN A 466 -4.20 -11.42 -34.71
N GLY A 467 -3.41 -11.25 -33.64
CA GLY A 467 -3.00 -9.96 -33.09
C GLY A 467 -2.29 -10.13 -31.76
N SER A 468 -2.05 -9.02 -31.05
CA SER A 468 -1.41 -9.05 -29.73
C SER A 468 -2.43 -9.29 -28.62
N ALA A 469 -2.00 -10.06 -27.63
CA ALA A 469 -2.70 -10.25 -26.36
C ALA A 469 -2.74 -8.95 -25.56
N THR A 470 -3.82 -8.80 -24.80
CA THR A 470 -4.09 -7.70 -23.88
C THR A 470 -3.89 -8.11 -22.42
N LEU A 471 -3.90 -9.42 -22.13
CA LEU A 471 -3.79 -9.94 -20.77
C LEU A 471 -2.46 -9.60 -20.08
N ILE A 472 -1.37 -9.57 -20.86
CA ILE A 472 -0.01 -9.30 -20.38
C ILE A 472 0.39 -7.87 -20.69
N ASN A 473 0.76 -7.14 -19.64
CA ASN A 473 1.35 -5.82 -19.76
C ASN A 473 2.85 -5.96 -20.02
N ILE A 474 3.32 -5.40 -21.12
CA ILE A 474 4.76 -5.38 -21.48
C ILE A 474 5.68 -4.79 -20.39
N LYS A 475 5.12 -4.02 -19.45
CA LYS A 475 5.85 -3.42 -18.32
C LYS A 475 5.98 -4.37 -17.12
N SER A 476 5.27 -5.49 -17.08
CA SER A 476 5.44 -6.46 -16.00
C SER A 476 6.81 -7.15 -16.07
N THR A 477 7.23 -7.74 -14.97
CA THR A 477 8.50 -8.47 -14.88
C THR A 477 8.36 -9.87 -15.50
N TRP A 478 8.99 -10.10 -16.65
CA TRP A 478 8.97 -11.40 -17.31
C TRP A 478 9.63 -12.51 -16.46
N THR A 479 10.70 -12.19 -15.73
CA THR A 479 11.43 -13.18 -14.92
C THR A 479 10.79 -13.48 -13.57
N PHE A 480 9.67 -12.83 -13.22
CA PHE A 480 9.05 -12.91 -11.89
C PHE A 480 10.05 -12.66 -10.74
N GLY A 481 11.08 -11.85 -10.97
CA GLY A 481 12.11 -11.52 -9.99
C GLY A 481 13.33 -12.44 -9.99
N SER A 482 13.35 -13.52 -10.77
CA SER A 482 14.56 -14.35 -10.92
C SER A 482 15.68 -13.55 -11.62
N PRO A 483 16.93 -13.58 -11.11
CA PRO A 483 18.07 -12.96 -11.76
C PRO A 483 18.67 -13.83 -12.88
N SER A 484 18.13 -15.03 -13.14
CA SER A 484 18.63 -15.96 -14.15
C SER A 484 17.49 -16.66 -14.89
N VAL A 485 17.52 -16.61 -16.23
CA VAL A 485 16.54 -17.32 -17.08
C VAL A 485 16.85 -18.81 -17.11
N LEU A 486 18.13 -19.17 -17.11
CA LEU A 486 18.59 -20.54 -17.00
C LEU A 486 18.08 -21.19 -15.71
N TYR A 487 18.11 -20.49 -14.56
CA TYR A 487 17.56 -21.03 -13.30
C TYR A 487 16.03 -21.23 -13.34
N MET A 488 15.32 -20.43 -14.14
CA MET A 488 13.88 -20.58 -14.29
C MET A 488 13.51 -21.79 -15.16
N LEU A 489 14.20 -21.94 -16.30
CA LEU A 489 13.71 -22.79 -17.39
C LEU A 489 14.52 -24.06 -17.61
N TYR A 490 15.79 -24.14 -17.17
CA TYR A 490 16.55 -25.40 -17.26
C TYR A 490 16.01 -26.41 -16.26
N ARG A 491 15.50 -27.54 -16.77
CA ARG A 491 14.72 -28.49 -15.96
C ARG A 491 15.40 -29.84 -15.83
N GLU A 492 16.06 -30.32 -16.89
CA GLU A 492 16.45 -31.73 -16.99
C GLU A 492 17.93 -31.89 -17.39
N SER A 493 18.65 -32.69 -16.61
CA SER A 493 20.07 -32.96 -16.86
C SER A 493 20.29 -33.56 -18.25
N GLY A 494 21.18 -32.96 -19.04
CA GLY A 494 21.50 -33.41 -20.40
C GLY A 494 20.56 -32.89 -21.48
N LYS A 495 19.54 -32.09 -21.12
CA LYS A 495 18.59 -31.50 -22.07
C LYS A 495 18.85 -30.04 -22.42
N LEU A 496 19.93 -29.44 -21.89
CA LEU A 496 20.22 -28.01 -22.06
C LEU A 496 20.21 -27.54 -23.52
N SER A 497 20.87 -28.27 -24.43
CA SER A 497 20.91 -27.89 -25.85
C SER A 497 19.53 -27.93 -26.51
N GLU A 498 18.68 -28.89 -26.11
CA GLU A 498 17.30 -29.00 -26.57
C GLU A 498 16.47 -27.82 -26.08
N GLU A 499 16.56 -27.51 -24.78
CA GLU A 499 15.82 -26.40 -24.15
C GLU A 499 16.26 -25.01 -24.69
N LEU A 500 17.55 -24.83 -25.01
CA LEU A 500 18.02 -23.62 -25.71
C LEU A 500 17.39 -23.48 -27.09
N THR A 501 17.30 -24.58 -27.85
CA THR A 501 16.64 -24.59 -29.17
C THR A 501 15.14 -24.29 -29.03
N GLN A 502 14.49 -24.88 -28.02
CA GLN A 502 13.09 -24.60 -27.72
C GLN A 502 12.87 -23.12 -27.39
N MET A 503 13.79 -22.46 -26.67
CA MET A 503 13.72 -21.02 -26.42
C MET A 503 13.81 -20.18 -27.68
N ASP A 504 14.75 -20.52 -28.59
CA ASP A 504 14.89 -19.83 -29.87
C ASP A 504 13.61 -19.91 -30.71
N GLU A 505 12.91 -21.04 -30.66
CA GLU A 505 11.65 -21.23 -31.37
C GLU A 505 10.45 -20.56 -30.68
N CYS A 506 10.44 -20.54 -29.34
CA CYS A 506 9.32 -20.07 -28.54
C CYS A 506 9.25 -18.54 -28.45
N MET A 507 10.39 -17.89 -28.19
CA MET A 507 10.41 -16.46 -27.86
C MET A 507 9.91 -15.54 -28.99
N PRO A 508 10.25 -15.73 -30.29
CA PRO A 508 9.71 -14.89 -31.37
C PRO A 508 8.17 -14.88 -31.44
N ILE A 509 7.55 -16.02 -31.12
CA ILE A 509 6.10 -16.18 -31.11
C ILE A 509 5.51 -15.45 -29.91
N TYR A 510 6.12 -15.64 -28.75
CA TYR A 510 5.76 -14.92 -27.54
C TYR A 510 5.91 -13.39 -27.69
N TYR A 511 6.95 -12.91 -28.38
CA TYR A 511 7.14 -11.48 -28.66
C TYR A 511 6.02 -10.92 -29.52
N THR A 512 5.58 -11.67 -30.53
CA THR A 512 4.45 -11.25 -31.39
C THR A 512 3.16 -11.13 -30.58
N LEU A 513 2.91 -12.10 -29.69
CA LEU A 513 1.76 -12.09 -28.79
C LEU A 513 1.77 -10.92 -27.82
N THR A 514 2.92 -10.60 -27.24
CA THR A 514 2.99 -9.69 -26.08
C THR A 514 3.55 -8.30 -26.40
N GLY A 515 3.84 -8.02 -27.68
CA GLY A 515 4.50 -6.79 -28.10
C GLY A 515 5.99 -6.70 -27.74
N GLY A 516 6.61 -7.82 -27.33
CA GLY A 516 8.03 -7.91 -26.98
C GLY A 516 8.31 -8.03 -25.47
N HIS A 517 7.35 -8.50 -24.68
CA HIS A 517 7.61 -8.84 -23.27
C HIS A 517 8.68 -9.94 -23.18
N GLY A 518 9.68 -9.79 -22.31
CA GLY A 518 10.80 -10.72 -22.17
C GLY A 518 11.87 -10.63 -23.26
N SER A 519 11.85 -9.61 -24.13
CA SER A 519 12.83 -9.44 -25.22
C SER A 519 14.29 -9.64 -24.77
N GLY A 520 14.97 -10.62 -25.36
CA GLY A 520 16.33 -11.01 -25.05
C GLY A 520 16.46 -12.24 -24.14
N ALA A 521 15.36 -12.85 -23.68
CA ALA A 521 15.37 -14.00 -22.77
C ALA A 521 16.12 -15.22 -23.35
N GLU A 522 15.92 -15.54 -24.62
CA GLU A 522 16.63 -16.63 -25.31
C GLU A 522 18.14 -16.37 -25.42
N ILE A 523 18.51 -15.10 -25.60
CA ILE A 523 19.92 -14.69 -25.73
C ILE A 523 20.61 -14.79 -24.37
N ILE A 524 19.98 -14.28 -23.30
CA ILE A 524 20.58 -14.32 -21.96
C ILE A 524 20.65 -15.76 -21.43
N MET A 525 19.64 -16.61 -21.67
CA MET A 525 19.70 -18.02 -21.28
C MET A 525 20.87 -18.75 -21.98
N ARG A 526 21.11 -18.46 -23.27
CA ARG A 526 22.28 -18.98 -23.98
C ARG A 526 23.60 -18.44 -23.42
N ALA A 527 23.66 -17.16 -23.09
CA ALA A 527 24.84 -16.57 -22.45
C ALA A 527 25.17 -17.27 -21.12
N GLU A 528 24.14 -17.52 -20.29
CA GLU A 528 24.27 -18.26 -19.03
C GLU A 528 24.75 -19.70 -19.27
N ALA A 529 24.24 -20.38 -20.29
CA ALA A 529 24.69 -21.72 -20.68
C ALA A 529 26.18 -21.75 -21.07
N HIS A 530 26.65 -20.78 -21.86
CA HIS A 530 28.08 -20.66 -22.18
C HIS A 530 28.94 -20.48 -20.93
N LEU A 531 28.49 -19.67 -19.97
CA LEU A 531 29.22 -19.53 -18.71
C LEU A 531 29.31 -20.86 -17.95
N MET A 532 28.21 -21.63 -17.88
CA MET A 532 28.19 -22.93 -17.21
C MET A 532 29.03 -24.00 -17.91
N GLN A 533 29.28 -23.84 -19.21
CA GLN A 533 30.17 -24.69 -19.99
C GLN A 533 31.65 -24.25 -19.92
N GLY A 534 31.97 -23.19 -19.17
CA GLY A 534 33.34 -22.69 -19.04
C GLY A 534 33.79 -21.77 -20.18
N ASN A 535 32.85 -21.16 -20.91
CA ASN A 535 33.11 -20.25 -22.03
C ASN A 535 32.73 -18.80 -21.67
N PRO A 536 33.47 -18.11 -20.77
CA PRO A 536 33.08 -16.79 -20.26
C PRO A 536 33.14 -15.67 -21.30
N ASP A 537 34.02 -15.78 -22.30
CA ASP A 537 34.16 -14.77 -23.35
C ASP A 537 32.92 -14.74 -24.26
N GLU A 538 32.43 -15.91 -24.67
CA GLU A 538 31.20 -16.04 -25.45
C GLU A 538 29.97 -15.62 -24.63
N ALA A 539 29.95 -15.98 -23.34
CA ALA A 539 28.91 -15.55 -22.42
C ALA A 539 28.82 -14.01 -22.32
N GLU A 540 29.95 -13.31 -22.22
CA GLU A 540 29.99 -11.83 -22.15
C GLU A 540 29.44 -11.17 -23.43
N ILE A 541 29.81 -11.69 -24.61
CA ILE A 541 29.33 -11.17 -25.90
C ILE A 541 27.81 -11.30 -25.99
N LEU A 542 27.28 -12.50 -25.74
CA LEU A 542 25.84 -12.75 -25.78
C LEU A 542 25.09 -11.96 -24.70
N CYS A 543 25.70 -11.78 -23.53
CA CYS A 543 25.14 -10.97 -22.46
C CYS A 543 24.91 -9.51 -22.90
N HIS A 544 25.92 -8.88 -23.51
CA HIS A 544 25.77 -7.52 -24.04
C HIS A 544 24.70 -7.44 -25.14
N LYS A 545 24.62 -8.44 -26.02
CA LYS A 545 23.57 -8.54 -27.03
C LYS A 545 22.18 -8.64 -26.38
N ALA A 546 22.02 -9.47 -25.36
CA ALA A 546 20.76 -9.63 -24.63
C ALA A 546 20.32 -8.31 -23.97
N MET A 547 21.25 -7.61 -23.31
CA MET A 547 21.00 -6.32 -22.68
C MET A 547 20.58 -5.24 -23.70
N PHE A 548 21.23 -5.19 -24.87
CA PHE A 548 20.84 -4.26 -25.94
C PHE A 548 19.43 -4.56 -26.46
N THR A 549 19.11 -5.83 -26.71
CA THR A 549 17.76 -6.25 -27.12
C THR A 549 16.72 -5.90 -26.06
N ALA A 550 17.01 -6.16 -24.79
CA ALA A 550 16.12 -5.84 -23.67
C ALA A 550 15.86 -4.34 -23.55
N ASP A 551 16.90 -3.51 -23.65
CA ASP A 551 16.81 -2.05 -23.58
C ASP A 551 15.94 -1.47 -24.70
N SER A 552 16.06 -2.00 -25.93
CA SER A 552 15.24 -1.58 -27.09
C SER A 552 13.72 -1.73 -26.88
N LYS A 553 13.33 -2.62 -25.96
CA LYS A 553 11.94 -2.90 -25.57
C LYS A 553 11.65 -2.57 -24.10
N ARG A 554 12.58 -1.89 -23.41
CA ARG A 554 12.50 -1.49 -22.00
C ARG A 554 12.21 -2.68 -21.05
N GLN A 555 12.82 -3.83 -21.31
CA GLN A 555 12.64 -5.05 -20.53
C GLN A 555 13.66 -5.12 -19.37
N ASN A 556 13.36 -4.39 -18.30
CA ASN A 556 14.29 -4.20 -17.17
C ASN A 556 14.72 -5.51 -16.51
N SER A 557 13.81 -6.48 -16.37
CA SER A 557 14.12 -7.78 -15.76
C SER A 557 15.17 -8.57 -16.53
N ILE A 558 15.10 -8.57 -17.87
CA ILE A 558 16.11 -9.22 -18.72
C ILE A 558 17.44 -8.46 -18.69
N TYR A 559 17.38 -7.12 -18.66
CA TYR A 559 18.57 -6.30 -18.50
C TYR A 559 19.31 -6.61 -17.18
N GLN A 560 18.55 -6.78 -16.08
CA GLN A 560 19.07 -7.19 -14.77
C GLN A 560 19.73 -8.58 -14.82
N CYS A 561 19.15 -9.57 -15.52
CA CYS A 561 19.83 -10.86 -15.76
C CYS A 561 21.19 -10.68 -16.45
N GLY A 562 21.28 -9.75 -17.40
CA GLY A 562 22.55 -9.39 -18.04
C GLY A 562 23.58 -8.84 -17.06
N LEU A 563 23.19 -7.86 -16.25
CA LEU A 563 24.07 -7.32 -15.20
C LEU A 563 24.53 -8.39 -14.21
N PHE A 564 23.62 -9.26 -13.79
CA PHE A 564 23.92 -10.38 -12.90
C PHE A 564 24.94 -11.34 -13.52
N LEU A 565 24.77 -11.70 -14.79
CA LEU A 565 25.70 -12.57 -15.50
C LEU A 565 27.10 -11.93 -15.65
N LEU A 566 27.17 -10.65 -16.00
CA LEU A 566 28.45 -9.92 -16.07
C LEU A 566 29.18 -9.88 -14.72
N ALA A 567 28.44 -9.71 -13.62
CA ALA A 567 29.01 -9.77 -12.28
C ALA A 567 29.63 -11.16 -11.99
N ARG A 568 28.94 -12.25 -12.38
CA ARG A 568 29.46 -13.62 -12.24
C ARG A 568 30.72 -13.85 -13.08
N ILE A 569 30.74 -13.37 -14.32
CA ILE A 569 31.92 -13.44 -15.20
C ILE A 569 33.11 -12.68 -14.59
N ALA A 570 32.87 -11.48 -14.04
CA ALA A 570 33.90 -10.66 -13.40
C ALA A 570 34.50 -11.35 -12.16
N ILE A 571 33.67 -12.00 -11.34
CA ILE A 571 34.11 -12.80 -10.19
C ILE A 571 35.00 -13.97 -10.65
N LEU A 572 34.57 -14.71 -11.68
CA LEU A 572 35.32 -15.85 -12.22
C LEU A 572 36.70 -15.44 -12.77
N ARG A 573 36.81 -14.25 -13.37
CA ARG A 573 38.09 -13.71 -13.86
C ARG A 573 38.98 -13.10 -12.76
N GLY A 574 38.65 -13.31 -11.48
CA GLY A 574 39.46 -12.85 -10.33
C GLY A 574 39.35 -11.35 -10.04
N GLY A 575 38.35 -10.67 -10.61
CA GLY A 575 38.24 -9.22 -10.57
C GLY A 575 37.46 -8.67 -9.37
N ARG A 576 38.05 -8.61 -8.17
CA ARG A 576 37.57 -7.63 -7.14
C ARG A 576 37.64 -6.19 -7.67
N SER A 577 38.60 -5.91 -8.57
CA SER A 577 38.79 -4.60 -9.21
C SER A 577 37.97 -4.38 -10.48
N TYR A 578 37.40 -5.42 -11.10
CA TYR A 578 36.64 -5.28 -12.36
C TYR A 578 35.21 -4.80 -12.10
N VAL A 579 34.59 -5.27 -11.01
CA VAL A 579 33.31 -4.78 -10.48
C VAL A 579 33.42 -3.35 -9.95
N ALA A 580 34.61 -2.93 -9.50
CA ALA A 580 34.86 -1.60 -8.94
C ALA A 580 35.33 -0.54 -9.97
N LYS A 581 35.96 -0.94 -11.10
CA LYS A 581 36.56 -0.01 -12.08
C LYS A 581 35.65 0.38 -13.24
N ARG A 582 34.68 -0.46 -13.59
CA ARG A 582 33.52 0.02 -14.31
C ARG A 582 32.50 0.36 -13.24
N HIS A 583 32.28 1.66 -13.03
CA HIS A 583 30.90 2.09 -12.89
C HIS A 583 30.15 1.37 -14.01
N VAL A 584 29.47 0.27 -13.68
CA VAL A 584 28.25 -0.07 -14.40
C VAL A 584 27.44 1.19 -14.21
N VAL A 585 27.53 2.07 -15.20
CA VAL A 585 26.74 3.25 -15.32
C VAL A 585 25.33 2.71 -15.42
N VAL A 586 24.68 2.53 -14.26
CA VAL A 586 23.24 2.67 -14.10
C VAL A 586 22.96 4.14 -14.42
N GLY A 587 23.09 4.46 -15.69
CA GLY A 587 23.05 5.81 -16.26
C GLY A 587 22.76 5.72 -17.75
N GLY A 588 22.01 4.67 -18.14
CA GLY A 588 20.92 4.92 -19.07
C GLY A 588 19.92 5.77 -18.30
N THR A 589 19.78 7.03 -18.71
CA THR A 589 18.63 7.86 -18.37
C THR A 589 17.37 7.01 -18.48
N PHE A 590 16.80 6.59 -17.36
CA PHE A 590 15.49 5.95 -17.34
C PHE A 590 14.50 6.98 -17.86
N PRO A 591 13.82 6.76 -19.00
CA PRO A 591 12.67 7.58 -19.31
C PRO A 591 11.63 7.35 -18.21
N PRO A 592 11.19 8.40 -17.49
CA PRO A 592 10.30 8.24 -16.36
C PRO A 592 8.96 7.77 -16.89
N LYS A 593 8.46 6.67 -16.32
CA LYS A 593 7.04 6.35 -16.04
C LYS A 593 6.78 4.83 -16.07
N HIS A 594 6.07 4.37 -15.03
CA HIS A 594 5.33 3.09 -14.85
C HIS A 594 6.15 1.88 -14.35
N ARG A 595 6.06 1.48 -13.06
CA ARG A 595 5.01 0.77 -12.28
C ARG A 595 4.82 -0.70 -12.66
N GLY A 596 5.07 -1.59 -11.70
CA GLY A 596 4.66 -3.00 -11.68
C GLY A 596 5.67 -3.95 -11.02
N PHE A 597 5.96 -3.79 -9.72
CA PHE A 597 6.79 -4.75 -8.97
C PHE A 597 6.00 -5.28 -7.78
N MET A 598 5.74 -6.60 -7.82
CA MET A 598 5.33 -7.42 -6.70
C MET A 598 6.26 -8.64 -6.74
N PRO A 599 7.03 -8.95 -5.67
CA PRO A 599 7.82 -10.17 -5.64
C PRO A 599 6.86 -11.35 -5.41
N LEU A 600 6.57 -12.09 -6.48
CA LEU A 600 5.82 -13.34 -6.43
C LEU A 600 6.80 -14.51 -6.48
N TYR A 601 7.60 -14.75 -5.42
CA TYR A 601 8.16 -16.10 -5.19
C TYR A 601 8.78 -16.26 -3.79
N ALA A 602 8.15 -17.11 -2.97
CA ALA A 602 8.80 -17.92 -1.96
C ALA A 602 8.36 -19.36 -2.21
N GLY A 603 9.24 -20.17 -2.80
CA GLY A 603 8.95 -21.57 -3.08
C GLY A 603 8.90 -22.41 -1.79
N PRO A 604 8.07 -23.46 -1.71
CA PRO A 604 8.09 -24.37 -0.58
C PRO A 604 9.26 -25.36 -0.72
N GLY A 605 10.12 -25.40 0.30
CA GLY A 605 10.93 -26.59 0.61
C GLY A 605 12.35 -26.63 0.05
N SER A 606 13.28 -25.94 0.71
CA SER A 606 14.54 -26.56 1.12
C SER A 606 15.07 -25.84 2.36
N ARG A 607 14.66 -26.33 3.54
CA ARG A 607 15.41 -26.06 4.77
C ARG A 607 16.73 -26.81 4.67
N LEU A 608 17.81 -26.10 4.36
CA LEU A 608 19.15 -26.47 4.81
C LEU A 608 19.75 -25.25 5.50
N SER A 609 19.42 -25.15 6.79
CA SER A 609 20.09 -24.30 7.76
C SER A 609 21.52 -24.76 8.00
N GLY A 610 22.44 -23.79 8.03
CA GLY A 610 23.54 -23.78 9.00
C GLY A 610 24.90 -24.21 8.50
N LEU A 611 25.73 -23.24 8.11
CA LEU A 611 27.18 -23.28 8.32
C LEU A 611 27.64 -21.88 8.70
N ALA A 612 27.49 -21.54 9.98
CA ALA A 612 28.25 -20.48 10.62
C ALA A 612 29.57 -21.07 11.14
N THR A 613 30.64 -20.37 10.83
CA THR A 613 32.01 -20.51 11.33
C THR A 613 32.08 -20.53 12.86
N GLY A 614 32.88 -21.44 13.43
CA GLY A 614 33.19 -21.40 14.86
C GLY A 614 33.95 -22.64 15.34
N THR A 615 35.28 -22.56 15.28
CA THR A 615 36.23 -23.52 15.82
C THR A 615 36.20 -23.62 17.36
N GLU A 616 36.50 -24.83 17.83
CA GLU A 616 37.10 -25.23 19.11
C GLU A 616 36.24 -25.62 20.33
N ARG A 617 36.32 -26.94 20.59
CA ARG A 617 36.64 -27.64 21.86
C ARG A 617 35.51 -28.14 22.77
N GLN A 618 35.37 -29.47 22.67
CA GLN A 618 35.44 -30.48 23.74
C GLN A 618 34.30 -30.58 24.76
N ALA A 619 33.55 -31.68 24.58
CA ALA A 619 33.49 -32.86 25.46
C ALA A 619 32.13 -33.19 26.11
N SER A 620 31.82 -34.49 26.04
CA SER A 620 31.03 -35.29 27.01
C SER A 620 29.51 -35.05 27.01
N LEU A 621 28.69 -35.90 26.37
CA LEU A 621 28.22 -37.24 26.77
C LEU A 621 26.78 -37.19 27.32
N LEU A 622 25.99 -38.18 26.89
CA LEU A 622 24.78 -38.78 27.48
C LEU A 622 23.39 -38.23 27.09
N ASP A 623 22.73 -39.05 26.25
CA ASP A 623 21.37 -39.60 26.42
C ASP A 623 20.46 -38.95 27.48
N PHE A 624 19.24 -38.57 27.07
CA PHE A 624 18.02 -39.34 27.43
C PHE A 624 16.77 -38.80 26.73
N ARG A 625 15.90 -39.75 26.38
CA ARG A 625 14.54 -39.64 25.83
C ARG A 625 13.63 -38.62 26.52
N ARG A 626 12.85 -37.86 25.74
CA ARG A 626 11.38 -38.00 25.61
C ARG A 626 10.84 -37.14 24.48
#